data_AF-A0A7V9EYT8-F1
#
_entry.id   AF-A0A7V9EYT8-F1
#
_cell.length_a   1.000
_cell.length_b   1.000
_cell.length_c   1.000
_cell.angle_alpha   90.00
_cell.angle_beta   90.00
_cell.angle_gamma   90.00
#
_symmetry.space_group_name_H-M   'P 1'
#
loop_
_entity.id
_entity.type
_entity.pdbx_description
1 polymer ?
#
loop_
_entity_poly.entity_id
_entity_poly.type
_entity_poly.pdbx_seq_one_letter_code
_entity_poly.pdbx_strand_id
1 'polypeptide(L)'
;MTAPRTKRWGLVALAVAGPTAAALVAVAGGIPAGEAVQLVVQSCLGAAVTGLIISGVLFVLRRRPIGVQVAVAAFAPVLAVALGAGWAASQMFITSHDLWVLWVVLLGAGTVGLVVALLLGRRVAEASASVGEMARRLGERGPGTTLAPGEGRPAGAGPHELVALAAQLEQTSARLADAQAQAAAMERSRRELVSWVSHDLRTPLAGIRAM
;
A
#
# COMPACT_ATOMS: atom_id res chain seq x y z
N MET A 1 -2.15 -0.97 20.69
CA MET A 1 -2.66 -1.53 19.42
C MET A 1 -1.60 -2.45 18.83
N THR A 2 -1.75 -3.74 19.10
CA THR A 2 -0.83 -4.82 18.73
C THR A 2 -1.13 -5.30 17.30
N ALA A 3 -0.21 -5.06 16.37
CA ALA A 3 -0.34 -5.54 14.99
C ALA A 3 -0.53 -7.07 14.98
N PRO A 4 -1.46 -7.62 14.18
CA PRO A 4 -1.83 -9.03 14.24
C PRO A 4 -0.62 -9.91 13.88
N ARG A 5 -0.26 -10.81 14.81
CA ARG A 5 0.84 -11.78 14.71
C ARG A 5 0.80 -12.59 13.40
N THR A 6 -0.37 -12.78 12.81
CA THR A 6 -0.62 -13.53 11.57
C THR A 6 0.20 -13.04 10.36
N LYS A 7 0.50 -11.73 10.28
CA LYS A 7 1.27 -11.17 9.15
C LYS A 7 2.75 -11.60 9.17
N ARG A 8 3.31 -11.85 10.36
CA ARG A 8 4.69 -12.34 10.52
C ARG A 8 4.82 -13.81 10.16
N TRP A 9 3.85 -14.64 10.52
CA TRP A 9 3.83 -16.06 10.16
C TRP A 9 3.66 -16.30 8.65
N GLY A 10 2.88 -15.46 7.96
CA GLY A 10 2.77 -15.53 6.49
C GLY A 10 4.09 -15.24 5.77
N LEU A 11 4.88 -14.27 6.27
CA LEU A 11 6.19 -13.95 5.71
C LEU A 11 7.22 -15.07 5.99
N VAL A 12 7.18 -15.67 7.18
CA VAL A 12 8.05 -16.80 7.53
C VAL A 12 7.67 -18.05 6.73
N ALA A 13 6.37 -18.35 6.57
CA ALA A 13 5.90 -19.48 5.77
C ALA A 13 6.30 -19.32 4.28
N LEU A 14 6.18 -18.12 3.72
CA LEU A 14 6.60 -17.83 2.34
C LEU A 14 8.13 -17.94 2.16
N ALA A 15 8.91 -17.50 3.15
CA ALA A 15 10.36 -17.59 3.14
C ALA A 15 10.88 -19.04 3.26
N VAL A 16 10.13 -19.91 3.94
CA VAL A 16 10.48 -21.33 4.14
C VAL A 16 9.96 -22.21 3.00
N ALA A 17 8.85 -21.84 2.34
CA ALA A 17 8.25 -22.62 1.25
C ALA A 17 9.16 -22.78 0.01
N GLY A 18 9.96 -21.75 -0.32
CA GLY A 18 10.91 -21.82 -1.43
C GLY A 18 12.03 -22.87 -1.20
N PRO A 19 12.76 -22.78 -0.08
CA PRO A 19 13.78 -23.76 0.29
C PRO A 19 13.25 -25.19 0.41
N THR A 20 12.05 -25.38 0.98
CA THR A 20 11.46 -26.72 1.13
C THR A 20 11.01 -27.31 -0.21
N ALA A 21 10.45 -26.50 -1.11
CA ALA A 21 10.12 -26.94 -2.47
C ALA A 21 11.37 -27.30 -3.29
N ALA A 22 12.44 -26.50 -3.17
CA ALA A 22 13.71 -26.78 -3.83
C ALA A 22 14.35 -28.09 -3.31
N ALA A 23 14.32 -28.31 -1.99
CA ALA A 23 14.80 -29.56 -1.39
C ALA A 23 13.98 -30.77 -1.84
N LEU A 24 12.65 -30.65 -1.95
CA LEU A 24 11.76 -31.71 -2.45
C LEU A 24 12.05 -32.07 -3.91
N VAL A 25 12.28 -31.08 -4.77
CA VAL A 25 12.61 -31.31 -6.19
C VAL A 25 13.98 -31.99 -6.34
N ALA A 26 14.97 -31.61 -5.53
CA ALA A 26 16.29 -32.24 -5.54
C ALA A 26 16.24 -33.73 -5.12
N VAL A 27 15.43 -34.05 -4.10
CA VAL A 27 15.22 -35.44 -3.65
C VAL A 27 14.46 -36.26 -4.69
N ALA A 28 13.44 -35.68 -5.34
CA ALA A 28 12.68 -36.36 -6.39
C ALA A 28 13.49 -36.64 -7.67
N GLY A 29 14.54 -35.85 -7.93
CA GLY A 29 15.41 -35.99 -9.10
C GLY A 29 16.49 -37.08 -9.00
N GLY A 30 16.63 -37.76 -7.85
CA GLY A 30 17.61 -38.86 -7.69
C GLY A 30 19.08 -38.42 -7.61
N ILE A 31 19.34 -37.15 -7.30
CA ILE A 31 20.70 -36.57 -7.22
C ILE A 31 21.42 -37.15 -5.99
N PRO A 32 22.68 -37.62 -6.11
CA PRO A 32 23.46 -38.11 -4.97
C PRO A 32 23.60 -37.04 -3.88
N ALA A 33 23.50 -37.46 -2.61
CA ALA A 33 23.32 -36.55 -1.47
C ALA A 33 24.40 -35.46 -1.35
N GLY A 34 25.64 -35.72 -1.79
CA GLY A 34 26.72 -34.74 -1.80
C GLY A 34 26.49 -33.60 -2.81
N GLU A 35 26.04 -33.93 -4.02
CA GLU A 35 25.71 -32.94 -5.06
C GLU A 35 24.44 -32.17 -4.69
N ALA A 36 23.45 -32.84 -4.11
CA ALA A 36 22.22 -32.19 -3.63
C ALA A 36 22.51 -31.16 -2.53
N VAL A 37 23.40 -31.49 -1.58
CA VAL A 37 23.82 -30.54 -0.52
C VAL A 37 24.59 -29.36 -1.11
N GLN A 38 25.51 -29.58 -2.05
CA GLN A 38 26.22 -28.49 -2.72
C GLN A 38 25.27 -27.57 -3.50
N LEU A 39 24.31 -28.15 -4.23
CA LEU A 39 23.32 -27.41 -5.01
C LEU A 39 22.41 -26.56 -4.12
N VAL A 40 21.97 -27.12 -2.99
CA VAL A 40 21.14 -26.41 -2.00
C VAL A 40 21.93 -25.28 -1.34
N VAL A 41 23.18 -25.53 -0.93
CA VAL A 41 24.03 -24.50 -0.31
C VAL A 41 24.30 -23.35 -1.29
N GLN A 42 24.67 -23.64 -2.54
CA GLN A 42 24.92 -22.62 -3.57
C GLN A 42 23.64 -21.84 -3.92
N SER A 43 22.50 -22.52 -4.04
CA SER A 43 21.20 -21.87 -4.31
C SER A 43 20.75 -20.98 -3.15
N CYS A 44 20.94 -21.43 -1.90
CA CYS A 44 20.66 -20.62 -0.71
C CYS A 44 21.58 -19.41 -0.61
N LEU A 45 22.88 -19.55 -0.89
CA LEU A 45 23.83 -18.45 -0.90
C LEU A 45 23.47 -17.41 -1.97
N GLY A 46 23.17 -17.87 -3.19
CA GLY A 46 22.73 -17.01 -4.29
C GLY A 46 21.42 -16.28 -3.97
N ALA A 47 20.44 -16.98 -3.39
CA ALA A 47 19.17 -16.39 -2.95
C ALA A 47 19.37 -15.39 -1.80
N ALA A 48 20.25 -15.70 -0.83
CA ALA A 48 20.54 -14.82 0.30
C ALA A 48 21.24 -13.53 -0.15
N VAL A 49 22.26 -13.63 -1.01
CA VAL A 49 22.96 -12.47 -1.59
C VAL A 49 22.00 -11.62 -2.39
N THR A 50 21.21 -12.25 -3.26
CA THR A 50 20.23 -11.53 -4.07
C THR A 50 19.16 -10.85 -3.21
N GLY A 51 18.65 -11.54 -2.19
CA GLY A 51 17.72 -10.98 -1.21
C GLY A 51 18.31 -9.81 -0.42
N LEU A 52 19.59 -9.88 -0.04
CA LEU A 52 20.32 -8.78 0.61
C LEU A 52 20.47 -7.56 -0.30
N ILE A 53 20.82 -7.79 -1.57
CA ILE A 53 20.93 -6.71 -2.58
C ILE A 53 19.56 -6.05 -2.77
N ILE A 54 18.50 -6.83 -2.97
CA ILE A 54 17.13 -6.32 -3.14
C ILE A 54 16.69 -5.53 -1.90
N SER A 55 16.91 -6.08 -0.71
CA SER A 55 16.57 -5.44 0.56
C SER A 55 17.34 -4.13 0.75
N GLY A 56 18.63 -4.11 0.43
CA GLY A 56 19.46 -2.91 0.47
C GLY A 56 18.98 -1.83 -0.50
N VAL A 57 18.64 -2.21 -1.74
CA VAL A 57 18.11 -1.28 -2.76
C VAL A 57 16.77 -0.69 -2.28
N LEU A 58 15.86 -1.51 -1.73
CA LEU A 58 14.59 -1.04 -1.17
C LEU A 58 14.78 -0.11 0.04
N PHE A 59 15.76 -0.40 0.90
CA PHE A 59 16.08 0.42 2.07
C PHE A 59 16.59 1.82 1.70
N VAL A 60 17.40 1.91 0.63
CA VAL A 60 17.89 3.19 0.08
C VAL A 60 16.76 3.96 -0.62
N LEU A 61 15.83 3.27 -1.27
CA LEU A 61 14.68 3.87 -1.97
C LEU A 61 13.49 4.22 -1.07
N ARG A 62 13.59 4.05 0.25
CA ARG A 62 12.46 4.29 1.17
C ARG A 62 11.90 5.73 1.15
N ARG A 63 12.68 6.70 0.68
CA ARG A 63 12.26 8.12 0.56
C ARG A 63 11.77 8.51 -0.85
N ARG A 64 11.75 7.57 -1.80
CA ARG A 64 11.27 7.79 -3.18
C ARG A 64 9.76 7.54 -3.27
N PRO A 65 9.06 8.11 -4.28
CA PRO A 65 7.63 7.93 -4.46
C PRO A 65 7.24 6.45 -4.59
N ILE A 66 6.04 6.10 -4.11
CA ILE A 66 5.51 4.72 -4.04
C ILE A 66 5.64 3.97 -5.37
N GLY A 67 5.45 4.66 -6.51
CA GLY A 67 5.61 4.05 -7.84
C GLY A 67 7.03 3.49 -8.09
N VAL A 68 8.08 4.17 -7.62
CA VAL A 68 9.47 3.71 -7.75
C VAL A 68 9.73 2.51 -6.83
N GLN A 69 9.13 2.49 -5.65
CA GLN A 69 9.25 1.35 -4.73
C GLN A 69 8.56 0.10 -5.29
N VAL A 70 7.37 0.25 -5.88
CA VAL A 70 6.64 -0.87 -6.52
C VAL A 70 7.39 -1.37 -7.75
N ALA A 71 7.93 -0.47 -8.58
CA ALA A 71 8.74 -0.85 -9.74
C ALA A 71 9.96 -1.68 -9.32
N VAL A 72 10.70 -1.22 -8.32
CA VAL A 72 11.89 -1.93 -7.82
C VAL A 72 11.53 -3.23 -7.13
N ALA A 73 10.47 -3.26 -6.31
CA ALA A 73 10.01 -4.47 -5.65
C ALA A 73 9.56 -5.54 -6.67
N ALA A 74 9.01 -5.14 -7.82
CA ALA A 74 8.61 -6.06 -8.88
C ALA A 74 9.78 -6.50 -9.77
N PHE A 75 10.76 -5.64 -10.01
CA PHE A 75 11.91 -5.94 -10.86
C PHE A 75 12.95 -6.81 -10.18
N ALA A 76 13.06 -6.66 -8.86
CA ALA A 76 13.94 -7.43 -7.99
C ALA A 76 13.86 -8.97 -8.18
N PRO A 77 12.70 -9.63 -8.06
CA PRO A 77 12.60 -11.08 -8.25
C PRO A 77 12.87 -11.52 -9.69
N VAL A 78 12.54 -10.70 -10.70
CA VAL A 78 12.85 -10.99 -12.11
C VAL A 78 14.36 -11.06 -12.32
N LEU A 79 15.12 -10.09 -11.80
CA LEU A 79 16.58 -10.12 -11.86
C LEU A 79 17.18 -11.29 -11.07
N ALA A 80 16.58 -11.64 -9.93
CA ALA A 80 17.02 -12.78 -9.14
C ALA A 80 16.91 -14.09 -9.91
N VAL A 81 15.75 -14.32 -10.52
CA VAL A 81 15.53 -15.49 -11.38
C VAL A 81 16.48 -15.47 -12.58
N ALA A 82 16.76 -14.30 -13.15
CA ALA A 82 17.68 -14.17 -14.27
C ALA A 82 19.11 -14.55 -13.98
N LEU A 83 19.65 -14.01 -12.89
CA LEU A 83 21.00 -14.30 -12.47
C LEU A 83 21.13 -15.76 -12.04
N GLY A 84 20.15 -16.28 -11.29
CA GLY A 84 20.12 -17.67 -10.83
C GLY A 84 20.00 -18.68 -11.97
N ALA A 85 19.01 -18.50 -12.86
CA ALA A 85 18.80 -19.38 -14.00
C ALA A 85 19.95 -19.31 -15.00
N GLY A 86 20.48 -18.11 -15.27
CA GLY A 86 21.65 -17.94 -16.14
C GLY A 86 22.91 -18.60 -15.58
N TRP A 87 23.14 -18.50 -14.28
CA TRP A 87 24.27 -19.15 -13.61
C TRP A 87 24.12 -20.68 -13.56
N ALA A 88 22.92 -21.21 -13.31
CA ALA A 88 22.68 -22.64 -13.35
C ALA A 88 22.80 -23.21 -14.77
N ALA A 89 22.26 -22.49 -15.76
CA ALA A 89 22.31 -22.92 -17.16
C ALA A 89 23.73 -22.96 -17.72
N SER A 90 24.63 -22.08 -17.27
CA SER A 90 26.03 -22.10 -17.71
C SER A 90 26.81 -23.33 -17.24
N GLN A 91 26.31 -24.06 -16.24
CA GLN A 91 26.87 -25.34 -15.78
C GLN A 91 26.32 -26.55 -16.55
N MET A 92 25.12 -26.45 -17.15
CA MET A 92 24.46 -27.58 -17.83
C MET A 92 24.59 -27.55 -19.36
N PHE A 93 24.74 -26.38 -20.00
CA PHE A 93 24.70 -26.29 -21.45
C PHE A 93 26.09 -26.27 -22.10
N ILE A 94 26.33 -27.26 -22.98
CA ILE A 94 27.54 -27.41 -23.80
C ILE A 94 27.50 -26.51 -25.06
N THR A 95 26.32 -26.06 -25.52
CA THR A 95 26.16 -25.25 -26.74
C THR A 95 25.69 -23.82 -26.43
N SER A 96 26.42 -22.81 -26.93
CA SER A 96 26.13 -21.38 -26.68
C SER A 96 24.75 -20.90 -27.17
N HIS A 97 24.10 -21.62 -28.08
CA HIS A 97 22.78 -21.30 -28.61
C HIS A 97 21.69 -21.36 -27.54
N ASP A 98 21.71 -22.39 -26.70
CA ASP A 98 20.65 -22.64 -25.71
C ASP A 98 20.66 -21.59 -24.58
N LEU A 99 21.85 -21.08 -24.24
CA LEU A 99 22.02 -19.94 -23.33
C LEU A 99 21.38 -18.65 -23.90
N TRP A 100 21.55 -18.40 -25.20
CA TRP A 100 20.90 -17.25 -25.85
C TRP A 100 19.39 -17.40 -25.88
N VAL A 101 18.86 -18.61 -26.13
CA VAL A 101 17.41 -18.88 -26.06
C VAL A 101 16.88 -18.59 -24.66
N LEU A 102 17.56 -19.03 -23.61
CA LEU A 102 17.19 -18.71 -22.23
C LEU A 102 17.16 -17.21 -21.97
N TRP A 103 18.21 -16.47 -22.36
CA TRP A 103 18.24 -15.01 -22.19
C TRP A 103 17.12 -14.31 -22.93
N VAL A 104 16.78 -14.74 -24.15
CA VAL A 104 15.67 -14.19 -24.94
C VAL A 104 14.33 -14.41 -24.23
N VAL A 105 14.05 -15.64 -23.78
CA VAL A 105 12.80 -15.96 -23.05
C VAL A 105 12.71 -15.13 -21.78
N LEU A 106 13.83 -14.98 -21.07
CA LEU A 106 13.84 -14.32 -19.79
C LEU A 106 13.69 -12.80 -19.88
N LEU A 107 14.30 -12.17 -20.89
CA LEU A 107 14.07 -10.76 -21.21
C LEU A 107 12.61 -10.55 -21.67
N GLY A 108 12.07 -11.46 -22.48
CA GLY A 108 10.65 -11.42 -22.88
C GLY A 108 9.69 -11.49 -21.69
N ALA A 109 9.82 -12.51 -20.84
CA ALA A 109 8.98 -12.66 -19.65
C ALA A 109 9.20 -11.52 -18.64
N GLY A 110 10.45 -11.09 -18.46
CA GLY A 110 10.82 -10.01 -17.54
C GLY A 110 10.23 -8.66 -17.94
N THR A 111 10.21 -8.33 -19.23
CA THR A 111 9.58 -7.10 -19.73
C THR A 111 8.06 -7.12 -19.52
N VAL A 112 7.38 -8.24 -19.81
CA VAL A 112 5.95 -8.39 -19.56
C VAL A 112 5.63 -8.23 -18.07
N GLY A 113 6.40 -8.91 -17.19
CA GLY A 113 6.25 -8.79 -15.75
C GLY A 113 6.45 -7.36 -15.25
N LEU A 114 7.49 -6.66 -15.74
CA LEU A 114 7.75 -5.26 -15.40
C LEU A 114 6.59 -4.35 -15.84
N VAL A 115 6.07 -4.52 -17.05
CA VAL A 115 4.95 -3.72 -17.57
C VAL A 115 3.71 -3.91 -16.69
N VAL A 116 3.34 -5.15 -16.38
CA VAL A 116 2.18 -5.44 -15.51
C VAL A 116 2.36 -4.83 -14.13
N ALA A 117 3.55 -4.95 -13.54
CA ALA A 117 3.83 -4.37 -12.23
C ALA A 117 3.77 -2.84 -12.21
N LEU A 118 4.32 -2.17 -13.24
CA LEU A 118 4.25 -0.72 -13.37
C LEU A 118 2.81 -0.25 -13.56
N LEU A 119 2.00 -0.94 -14.37
CA LEU A 119 0.59 -0.63 -14.56
C LEU A 119 -0.19 -0.75 -13.24
N LEU A 120 0.01 -1.84 -12.49
CA LEU A 120 -0.63 -2.05 -11.20
C LEU A 120 -0.17 -0.98 -10.18
N GLY A 121 1.12 -0.70 -10.13
CA GLY A 121 1.70 0.33 -9.25
C GLY A 121 1.14 1.72 -9.52
N ARG A 122 0.98 2.11 -10.80
CA ARG A 122 0.36 3.39 -11.18
C ARG A 122 -1.10 3.45 -10.77
N ARG A 123 -1.89 2.39 -11.03
CA ARG A 123 -3.30 2.33 -10.61
C ARG A 123 -3.47 2.48 -9.10
N VAL A 124 -2.63 1.80 -8.30
CA VAL A 124 -2.67 1.91 -6.84
C VAL A 124 -2.24 3.30 -6.38
N ALA A 125 -1.18 3.86 -6.96
CA ALA A 125 -0.69 5.20 -6.60
C ALA A 125 -1.75 6.28 -6.89
N GLU A 126 -2.40 6.23 -8.05
CA GLU A 126 -3.49 7.14 -8.40
C GLU A 126 -4.71 6.99 -7.47
N ALA A 127 -5.07 5.76 -7.11
CA ALA A 127 -6.14 5.51 -6.14
C ALA A 127 -5.80 6.09 -4.75
N SER A 128 -4.59 5.86 -4.25
CA SER A 128 -4.14 6.42 -2.97
C SER A 128 -4.09 7.95 -3.00
N ALA A 129 -3.63 8.55 -4.10
CA ALA A 129 -3.62 10.00 -4.26
C ALA A 129 -5.05 10.58 -4.22
N SER A 130 -6.03 9.89 -4.81
CA SER A 130 -7.42 10.34 -4.74
C SER A 130 -8.00 10.33 -3.32
N VAL A 131 -7.70 9.31 -2.51
CA VAL A 131 -8.11 9.29 -1.09
C VAL A 131 -7.39 10.39 -0.28
N GLY A 132 -6.10 10.62 -0.56
CA GLY A 132 -5.35 11.72 0.04
C GLY A 132 -5.95 13.10 -0.29
N GLU A 133 -6.39 13.29 -1.52
CA GLU A 133 -7.08 14.51 -1.94
C GLU A 133 -8.40 14.72 -1.19
N MET A 134 -9.20 13.66 -0.99
CA MET A 134 -10.43 13.72 -0.21
C MET A 134 -10.16 14.16 1.23
N ALA A 135 -9.14 13.57 1.87
CA ALA A 135 -8.75 13.95 3.22
C ALA A 135 -8.25 15.39 3.31
N ARG A 136 -7.48 15.85 2.32
CA ARG A 136 -7.03 17.25 2.24
C ARG A 136 -8.21 18.22 2.07
N ARG A 137 -9.16 17.92 1.18
CA ARG A 137 -10.37 18.74 0.97
C ARG A 137 -11.20 18.85 2.23
N LEU A 138 -11.36 17.75 2.97
CA LEU A 138 -12.03 17.76 4.27
C LEU A 138 -11.31 18.68 5.28
N GLY A 139 -9.98 18.68 5.29
CA GLY A 139 -9.18 19.55 6.15
C GLY A 139 -9.24 21.03 5.75
N GLU A 140 -9.24 21.35 4.45
CA GLU A 140 -9.22 22.73 3.94
C GLU A 140 -10.61 23.39 3.91
N ARG A 141 -11.63 22.67 3.42
CA ARG A 141 -12.98 23.21 3.22
C ARG A 141 -13.93 22.91 4.38
N GLY A 142 -13.56 21.98 5.24
CA GLY A 142 -14.36 21.56 6.37
C GLY A 142 -15.39 20.46 6.06
N PRO A 143 -16.14 20.04 7.10
CA PRO A 143 -17.08 18.93 7.02
C PRO A 143 -18.29 19.23 6.14
N GLY A 144 -18.90 18.20 5.54
CA GLY A 144 -20.09 18.36 4.68
C GLY A 144 -19.80 18.90 3.28
N THR A 145 -18.53 19.10 2.93
CA THR A 145 -18.13 19.35 1.55
C THR A 145 -18.16 18.04 0.75
N THR A 146 -18.62 18.10 -0.50
CA THR A 146 -18.62 16.93 -1.39
C THR A 146 -17.19 16.47 -1.62
N LEU A 147 -16.85 15.29 -1.10
CA LEU A 147 -15.50 14.72 -1.25
C LEU A 147 -15.38 13.88 -2.53
N ALA A 148 -16.41 13.85 -3.38
CA ALA A 148 -16.47 13.05 -4.58
C ALA A 148 -15.15 13.09 -5.39
N PRO A 149 -14.67 11.93 -5.88
CA PRO A 149 -13.53 11.88 -6.80
C PRO A 149 -13.82 12.80 -7.98
N GLY A 150 -12.85 13.66 -8.35
CA GLY A 150 -13.04 14.67 -9.39
C GLY A 150 -13.69 14.12 -10.66
N GLU A 151 -14.52 14.96 -11.29
CA GLU A 151 -15.26 14.68 -12.52
C GLU A 151 -14.38 13.95 -13.55
N GLY A 152 -14.74 12.70 -13.88
CA GLY A 152 -14.08 11.91 -14.92
C GLY A 152 -13.62 10.50 -14.55
N ARG A 153 -13.67 10.08 -13.27
CA ARG A 153 -13.32 8.70 -12.88
C ARG A 153 -14.56 7.89 -12.48
N PRO A 154 -14.75 6.67 -13.02
CA PRO A 154 -15.86 5.82 -12.61
C PRO A 154 -15.76 5.54 -11.11
N ALA A 155 -16.87 5.78 -10.39
CA ALA A 155 -16.99 5.45 -8.98
C ALA A 155 -16.66 3.96 -8.78
N GLY A 156 -15.58 3.66 -8.06
CA GLY A 156 -15.13 2.28 -7.81
C GLY A 156 -13.91 1.80 -8.61
N ALA A 157 -13.26 2.63 -9.42
CA ALA A 157 -12.08 2.25 -10.22
C ALA A 157 -10.76 2.14 -9.42
N GLY A 158 -10.82 1.64 -8.18
CA GLY A 158 -9.65 1.46 -7.31
C GLY A 158 -9.71 0.14 -6.53
N PRO A 159 -8.60 -0.28 -5.91
CA PRO A 159 -8.58 -1.40 -4.97
C PRO A 159 -9.74 -1.30 -3.97
N HIS A 160 -10.40 -2.42 -3.68
CA HIS A 160 -11.60 -2.48 -2.83
C HIS A 160 -11.38 -1.80 -1.46
N GLU A 161 -10.21 -1.99 -0.86
CA GLU A 161 -9.82 -1.36 0.42
C GLU A 161 -9.79 0.17 0.35
N LEU A 162 -9.31 0.74 -0.77
CA LEU A 162 -9.25 2.20 -0.94
C LEU A 162 -10.64 2.79 -1.19
N VAL A 163 -11.52 2.05 -1.89
CA VAL A 163 -12.92 2.45 -2.08
C VAL A 163 -13.67 2.42 -0.74
N ALA A 164 -13.46 1.38 0.07
CA ALA A 164 -14.03 1.29 1.41
C ALA A 164 -13.54 2.43 2.32
N LEU A 165 -12.24 2.76 2.28
CA LEU A 165 -11.67 3.89 3.02
C LEU A 165 -12.25 5.24 2.57
N ALA A 166 -12.42 5.45 1.26
CA ALA A 166 -13.06 6.66 0.74
C ALA A 166 -14.50 6.81 1.25
N ALA A 167 -15.28 5.72 1.24
CA ALA A 167 -16.64 5.72 1.78
C ALA A 167 -16.67 5.99 3.30
N GLN A 168 -15.72 5.44 4.06
CA GLN A 168 -15.58 5.72 5.49
C GLN A 168 -15.22 7.18 5.77
N LEU A 169 -14.35 7.80 4.96
CA LEU A 169 -14.03 9.22 5.07
C LEU A 169 -15.25 10.10 4.80
N GLU A 170 -16.03 9.80 3.74
CA GLU A 170 -17.28 10.50 3.43
C GLU A 170 -18.26 10.40 4.60
N GLN A 171 -18.48 9.20 5.14
CA GLN A 171 -19.36 8.99 6.29
C GLN A 171 -18.89 9.75 7.53
N THR A 172 -17.59 9.80 7.77
CA THR A 172 -16.99 10.54 8.89
C THR A 172 -17.18 12.05 8.71
N SER A 173 -17.03 12.55 7.49
CA SER A 173 -17.25 13.97 7.17
C SER A 173 -18.71 14.39 7.39
N ALA A 174 -19.67 13.53 7.04
CA ALA A 174 -21.10 13.78 7.24
C ALA A 174 -21.44 13.85 8.72
N ARG A 175 -20.96 12.88 9.53
CA ARG A 175 -21.16 12.89 10.99
C ARG A 175 -20.57 14.13 11.65
N LEU A 176 -19.41 14.59 11.17
CA LEU A 176 -18.77 15.79 11.71
C LEU A 176 -19.55 17.06 11.33
N ALA A 177 -20.13 17.12 10.13
CA ALA A 177 -21.03 18.21 9.72
C ALA A 177 -22.29 18.26 10.58
N ASP A 178 -22.91 17.12 10.84
CA ASP A 178 -24.10 17.01 11.71
C ASP A 178 -23.79 17.49 13.13
N ALA A 179 -22.66 17.06 13.69
CA ALA A 179 -22.24 17.47 15.02
C ALA A 179 -21.98 19.00 15.11
N GLN A 180 -21.37 19.59 14.07
CA GLN A 180 -21.17 21.04 14.01
C GLN A 180 -22.50 21.80 13.89
N ALA A 181 -23.44 21.30 13.10
CA ALA A 181 -24.77 21.89 12.96
C ALA A 181 -25.53 21.88 14.30
N GLN A 182 -25.46 20.76 15.03
CA GLN A 182 -26.04 20.65 16.38
C GLN A 182 -25.39 21.61 17.37
N ALA A 183 -24.05 21.70 17.39
CA ALA A 183 -23.33 22.63 18.25
C ALA A 183 -23.70 24.09 17.95
N ALA A 184 -23.81 24.46 16.66
CA ALA A 184 -24.22 25.79 16.24
C ALA A 184 -25.67 26.11 16.61
N ALA A 185 -26.56 25.10 16.64
CA ALA A 185 -27.94 25.28 17.11
C ALA A 185 -28.00 25.53 18.63
N MET A 186 -27.24 24.77 19.42
CA MET A 186 -27.17 24.96 20.89
C MET A 186 -26.57 26.31 21.28
N GLU A 187 -25.57 26.77 20.55
CA GLU A 187 -24.96 28.08 20.82
C GLU A 187 -25.89 29.24 20.40
N ARG A 188 -26.72 29.06 19.36
CA ARG A 188 -27.78 30.04 19.02
C ARG A 188 -28.85 30.12 20.11
N SER A 189 -29.38 28.99 20.57
CA SER A 189 -30.40 28.99 21.63
C SER A 189 -29.86 29.58 22.93
N ARG A 190 -28.59 29.31 23.29
CA ARG A 190 -27.92 29.95 24.43
C ARG A 190 -27.88 31.48 24.29
N ARG A 191 -27.48 32.00 23.13
CA ARG A 191 -27.41 33.44 22.88
C ARG A 191 -28.79 34.10 22.93
N GLU A 192 -29.81 33.44 22.40
CA GLU A 192 -31.21 33.88 22.48
C GLU A 192 -31.70 33.93 23.93
N LEU A 193 -31.42 32.90 24.74
CA LEU A 193 -31.75 32.88 26.17
C LEU A 193 -31.07 34.01 26.94
N VAL A 194 -29.77 34.25 26.70
CA VAL A 194 -29.03 35.36 27.35
C VAL A 194 -29.61 36.71 26.95
N SER A 195 -29.96 36.88 25.67
CA SER A 195 -30.58 38.11 25.18
C SER A 195 -31.95 38.35 25.80
N TRP A 196 -32.80 37.31 25.86
CA TRP A 196 -34.14 37.38 26.44
C TRP A 196 -34.10 37.73 27.93
N VAL A 197 -33.26 37.03 28.71
CA VAL A 197 -33.07 37.33 30.15
C VAL A 197 -32.55 38.75 30.36
N SER A 198 -31.60 39.22 29.54
CA SER A 198 -31.06 40.58 29.66
C SER A 198 -32.11 41.65 29.35
N HIS A 199 -33.03 41.37 28.42
CA HIS A 199 -34.12 42.30 28.10
C HIS A 199 -35.11 42.43 29.26
N ASP A 200 -35.52 41.30 29.83
CA ASP A 200 -36.51 41.26 30.92
C ASP A 200 -35.97 41.80 32.24
N LEU A 201 -34.65 41.76 32.49
CA LEU A 201 -34.04 42.38 33.67
C LEU A 201 -33.92 43.90 33.57
N ARG A 202 -33.89 44.46 32.35
CA ARG A 202 -33.72 45.91 32.14
C ARG A 202 -34.98 46.71 32.47
N THR A 203 -36.16 46.13 32.23
CA THR A 203 -37.47 46.76 32.46
C THR A 203 -37.79 46.98 33.95
N PRO A 204 -37.60 46.01 34.88
CA PRO A 204 -37.84 46.24 36.30
C PRO A 204 -36.77 47.13 36.95
N LEU A 205 -35.51 47.08 36.49
CA LEU A 205 -34.45 47.98 36.99
C LEU A 205 -34.72 49.45 36.65
N ALA A 206 -35.38 49.74 35.54
CA ALA A 206 -35.84 51.10 35.21
C ALA A 206 -37.00 51.55 36.12
N GLY A 207 -37.89 50.62 36.50
CA GLY A 207 -38.99 50.89 37.44
C GLY A 207 -38.51 51.22 38.86
N ILE A 208 -37.45 50.55 39.34
CA ILE A 208 -36.87 50.81 40.67
C ILE A 208 -36.06 52.12 40.71
N ARG A 209 -35.50 52.58 39.58
CA ARG A 209 -34.72 53.83 39.50
C ARG A 209 -35.56 55.10 39.30
N ALA A 210 -36.84 54.93 38.98
CA ALA A 210 -37.79 56.03 38.81
C ALA A 210 -38.55 56.38 40.10
N MET A 211 -38.32 55.62 41.19
CA MET A 211 -38.71 55.93 42.57
C MET A 211 -37.50 56.38 43.36
#